data_AF-A0A374MTN8-F1
#
_entry.id   AF-A0A374MTN8-F1
#
_cell.length_a   1.000
_cell.length_b   1.000
_cell.length_c   1.000
_cell.angle_alpha   90.00
_cell.angle_beta   90.00
_cell.angle_gamma   90.00
#
_symmetry.space_group_name_H-M   'P 1'
#
loop_
_entity.id
_entity.type
_entity.pdbx_description
1 polymer ?
#
loop_
_entity_poly.entity_id
_entity_poly.type
_entity_poly.pdbx_seq_one_letter_code
_entity_poly.pdbx_strand_id
1 'polypeptide(L)'
;MTDFYKNLMNSINSEKERNARMMGALRIEDKAAILQLVCQLIISADGGMIEERDDCVVDYVLKELGYDTDTSSGATDGNLLWNRATEFNPFEAFQIVSELDRDVKNMVKTILLQICKMGGNFVNRVDIAQQIFQRTNIEYYPVNLTL
;
A
#
# COMPACT_ATOMS: atom_id res chain seq x y z
N MET A 1 -9.51 4.54 -35.18
CA MET A 1 -9.51 3.61 -34.01
C MET A 1 -8.21 3.76 -33.20
N THR A 2 -7.07 4.03 -33.83
CA THR A 2 -5.75 4.24 -33.20
C THR A 2 -5.65 5.45 -32.27
N ASP A 3 -6.28 6.58 -32.60
CA ASP A 3 -6.16 7.81 -31.80
C ASP A 3 -6.88 7.73 -30.46
N PHE A 4 -8.00 7.00 -30.41
CA PHE A 4 -8.73 6.76 -29.16
C PHE A 4 -7.86 5.97 -28.16
N TYR A 5 -7.26 4.85 -28.60
CA TYR A 5 -6.38 4.05 -27.75
C TYR A 5 -5.14 4.83 -27.32
N LYS A 6 -4.53 5.61 -28.23
CA LYS A 6 -3.38 6.45 -27.90
C LYS A 6 -3.73 7.50 -26.83
N ASN A 7 -4.87 8.17 -26.97
CA ASN A 7 -5.34 9.17 -26.00
C ASN A 7 -5.67 8.53 -24.64
N LEU A 8 -6.30 7.35 -24.64
CA LEU A 8 -6.58 6.60 -23.42
C LEU A 8 -5.28 6.21 -22.69
N MET A 9 -4.30 5.66 -23.40
CA MET A 9 -3.02 5.27 -22.81
C MET A 9 -2.25 6.48 -22.27
N ASN A 10 -2.27 7.61 -22.98
CA ASN A 10 -1.68 8.85 -22.48
C ASN A 10 -2.34 9.32 -21.18
N SER A 11 -3.67 9.26 -21.10
CA SER A 11 -4.40 9.61 -19.88
C SER A 11 -4.01 8.70 -18.72
N ILE A 12 -4.00 7.38 -18.93
CA ILE A 12 -3.63 6.40 -17.91
C ILE A 12 -2.20 6.63 -17.42
N ASN A 13 -1.26 6.86 -18.33
CA ASN A 13 0.14 7.11 -17.97
C ASN A 13 0.28 8.42 -17.17
N SER A 14 -0.42 9.48 -17.58
CA SER A 14 -0.39 10.76 -16.86
C SER A 14 -0.93 10.66 -15.44
N GLU A 15 -1.98 9.85 -15.24
CA GLU A 15 -2.56 9.59 -13.92
C GLU A 15 -1.61 8.75 -13.07
N LYS A 16 -0.98 7.73 -13.64
CA LYS A 16 0.03 6.92 -12.96
C LYS A 16 1.22 7.77 -12.50
N GLU A 17 1.72 8.66 -13.35
CA GLU A 17 2.80 9.59 -13.01
C GLU A 17 2.38 10.61 -11.94
N ARG A 18 1.14 11.09 -11.97
CA ARG A 18 0.59 11.96 -10.92
C ARG A 18 0.56 11.23 -9.58
N ASN A 19 0.05 10.00 -9.57
CA ASN A 19 -0.09 9.20 -8.36
C ASN A 19 1.28 8.84 -7.78
N ALA A 20 2.24 8.44 -8.61
CA ALA A 20 3.61 8.16 -8.18
C ALA A 20 4.28 9.39 -7.55
N ARG A 21 4.12 10.58 -8.15
CA ARG A 21 4.64 11.83 -7.57
C ARG A 21 3.96 12.18 -6.24
N MET A 22 2.64 12.00 -6.15
CA MET A 22 1.89 12.25 -4.93
C MET A 22 2.36 11.34 -3.79
N MET A 23 2.42 10.03 -4.02
CA MET A 23 2.86 9.07 -3.01
C MET A 23 4.34 9.28 -2.65
N GLY A 24 5.19 9.58 -3.64
CA GLY A 24 6.60 9.88 -3.44
C GLY A 24 6.86 11.15 -2.61
N ALA A 25 5.95 12.13 -2.65
CA ALA A 25 6.06 13.41 -1.94
C ALA A 25 5.48 13.40 -0.51
N LEU A 26 4.88 12.29 -0.07
CA LEU A 26 4.36 12.16 1.30
C LEU A 26 5.48 12.36 2.34
N ARG A 27 5.12 12.83 3.54
CA ARG A 27 6.06 12.91 4.65
C ARG A 27 6.49 11.50 5.06
N ILE A 28 7.69 11.39 5.61
CA ILE A 28 8.23 10.10 6.07
C ILE A 28 7.30 9.44 7.10
N GLU A 29 6.68 10.24 7.98
CA GLU A 29 5.71 9.78 8.97
C GLU A 29 4.46 9.16 8.31
N ASP A 30 3.94 9.80 7.26
CA ASP A 30 2.77 9.29 6.52
C ASP A 30 3.12 7.99 5.79
N LYS A 31 4.31 7.91 5.19
CA LYS A 31 4.81 6.69 4.53
C LYS A 31 5.03 5.55 5.53
N ALA A 32 5.60 5.84 6.70
CA ALA A 32 5.79 4.85 7.77
C ALA A 32 4.44 4.35 8.32
N ALA A 33 3.45 5.24 8.47
CA ALA A 33 2.10 4.85 8.88
C ALA A 33 1.43 3.92 7.85
N ILE A 34 1.54 4.22 6.55
CA ILE A 34 1.03 3.36 5.47
C ILE A 34 1.70 1.98 5.50
N LEU A 35 3.03 1.93 5.62
CA LEU A 35 3.77 0.67 5.76
C LEU A 35 3.37 -0.10 7.01
N GLN A 36 3.10 0.58 8.12
CA GLN A 36 2.68 -0.11 9.32
C GLN A 36 1.31 -0.76 9.16
N LEU A 37 0.39 -0.17 8.37
CA LEU A 37 -0.85 -0.86 8.00
C LEU A 37 -0.61 -2.09 7.11
N VAL A 38 0.43 -2.07 6.26
CA VAL A 38 0.87 -3.27 5.51
C VAL A 38 1.38 -4.35 6.47
N CYS A 39 2.17 -4.00 7.48
CA CYS A 39 2.58 -4.95 8.52
C CYS A 39 1.35 -5.57 9.20
N GLN A 40 0.38 -4.75 9.60
CA GLN A 40 -0.86 -5.24 10.22
C GLN A 40 -1.66 -6.15 9.28
N LEU A 41 -1.69 -5.86 7.99
CA LEU A 41 -2.32 -6.72 6.98
C LEU A 41 -1.68 -8.11 6.95
N ILE A 42 -0.36 -8.18 6.80
CA ILE A 42 0.39 -9.45 6.67
C ILE A 42 0.30 -10.26 7.97
N ILE A 43 0.68 -9.65 9.10
CA ILE A 43 0.77 -10.31 10.40
C ILE A 43 -0.59 -10.87 10.82
N SER A 44 -1.67 -10.10 10.63
CA SER A 44 -3.02 -10.53 11.03
C SER A 44 -3.60 -11.61 10.13
N ALA A 45 -3.27 -11.59 8.84
CA ALA A 45 -3.82 -12.55 7.88
C ALA A 45 -3.09 -13.90 7.90
N ASP A 46 -1.78 -13.88 8.13
CA ASP A 46 -0.90 -15.02 7.91
C ASP A 46 -0.32 -15.65 9.19
N GLY A 47 -0.79 -15.22 10.37
CA GLY A 47 -0.54 -15.93 11.63
C GLY A 47 0.65 -15.42 12.45
N GLY A 48 1.05 -14.16 12.28
CA GLY A 48 1.80 -13.44 13.31
C GLY A 48 3.24 -13.04 12.97
N MET A 49 3.82 -13.49 11.84
CA MET A 49 5.18 -13.10 11.45
C MET A 49 5.28 -12.74 9.97
N ILE A 50 6.13 -11.77 9.67
CA ILE A 50 6.54 -11.42 8.32
C ILE A 50 7.69 -12.35 7.94
N GLU A 51 7.58 -13.01 6.80
CA GLU A 51 8.56 -14.00 6.31
C GLU A 51 9.19 -13.54 4.99
N GLU A 52 10.24 -14.22 4.52
CA GLU A 52 10.90 -13.92 3.23
C GLU A 52 9.92 -13.92 2.04
N ARG A 53 8.82 -14.69 2.12
CA ARG A 53 7.76 -14.67 1.09
C ARG A 53 7.11 -13.29 0.92
N ASP A 54 7.18 -12.46 1.96
CA ASP A 54 6.60 -11.12 2.01
C ASP A 54 7.57 -10.04 1.52
N ASP A 55 8.84 -10.38 1.23
CA ASP A 55 9.82 -9.42 0.69
C ASP A 55 9.30 -8.78 -0.61
N CYS A 56 8.62 -9.56 -1.45
CA CYS A 56 8.00 -9.05 -2.67
C CYS A 56 6.87 -8.03 -2.41
N VAL A 57 6.19 -8.13 -1.27
CA VAL A 57 5.18 -7.17 -0.82
C VAL A 57 5.86 -5.90 -0.34
N VAL A 58 6.93 -6.04 0.44
CA VAL A 58 7.73 -4.92 0.98
C VAL A 58 8.33 -4.11 -0.16
N ASP A 59 9.00 -4.76 -1.12
CA ASP A 59 9.56 -4.11 -2.30
C ASP A 59 8.49 -3.36 -3.10
N TYR A 60 7.33 -4.01 -3.31
CA TYR A 60 6.23 -3.40 -4.05
C TYR A 60 5.75 -2.11 -3.37
N VAL A 61 5.46 -2.13 -2.07
CA VAL A 61 4.95 -0.95 -1.39
C VAL A 61 6.01 0.16 -1.28
N LEU A 62 7.29 -0.19 -1.11
CA LEU A 62 8.38 0.80 -1.11
C LEU A 62 8.48 1.51 -2.47
N LYS A 63 8.35 0.78 -3.58
CA LYS A 63 8.28 1.38 -4.94
C LYS A 63 7.06 2.29 -5.10
N GLU A 64 5.89 1.88 -4.64
CA GLU A 64 4.67 2.72 -4.67
C GLU A 64 4.80 3.99 -3.80
N LEU A 65 5.63 3.95 -2.75
CA LEU A 65 5.96 5.10 -1.90
C LEU A 65 7.13 5.95 -2.43
N GLY A 66 7.61 5.64 -3.64
CA GLY A 66 8.62 6.42 -4.36
C GLY A 66 10.07 6.05 -4.02
N TYR A 67 10.33 4.88 -3.44
CA TYR A 67 11.68 4.38 -3.22
C TYR A 67 12.13 3.52 -4.40
N ASP A 68 13.38 3.70 -4.81
CA ASP A 68 14.02 2.88 -5.83
C ASP A 68 14.68 1.66 -5.20
N THR A 69 13.95 0.55 -5.07
CA THR A 69 14.53 -0.67 -4.48
C THR A 69 15.42 -1.45 -5.46
N ASP A 70 15.55 -1.01 -6.72
CA ASP A 70 16.38 -1.65 -7.74
C ASP A 70 17.85 -1.18 -7.68
N THR A 71 18.14 -0.10 -6.94
CA THR A 71 19.51 0.40 -6.68
C THR A 71 19.94 0.16 -5.25
N SER A 72 21.24 -0.06 -5.01
CA SER A 72 21.76 -0.34 -3.67
C SER A 72 21.49 0.79 -2.66
N SER A 73 21.57 2.05 -3.10
CA SER A 73 21.26 3.20 -2.26
C SER A 73 19.77 3.29 -1.92
N GLY A 74 18.87 3.13 -2.91
CA GLY A 74 17.44 3.22 -2.66
C GLY A 74 16.89 2.02 -1.88
N ALA A 75 17.47 0.83 -2.05
CA ALA A 75 17.20 -0.32 -1.20
C ALA A 75 17.60 -0.06 0.27
N THR A 76 18.71 0.64 0.51
CA THR A 76 19.13 1.04 1.86
C THR A 76 18.12 2.01 2.49
N ASP A 77 17.71 3.05 1.76
CA ASP A 77 16.73 4.02 2.24
C ASP A 77 15.34 3.39 2.49
N GLY A 78 14.93 2.48 1.60
CA GLY A 78 13.70 1.71 1.75
C GLY A 78 13.72 0.81 2.99
N ASN A 79 14.83 0.11 3.23
CA ASN A 79 15.01 -0.73 4.42
C ASN A 79 14.98 0.07 5.72
N LEU A 80 15.56 1.28 5.72
CA LEU A 80 15.48 2.18 6.88
C LEU A 80 14.03 2.58 7.18
N LEU A 81 13.25 2.90 6.14
CA LEU A 81 11.84 3.22 6.30
C LEU A 81 11.04 2.00 6.77
N TRP A 82 11.31 0.81 6.21
CA TRP A 82 10.68 -0.44 6.62
C TRP A 82 10.91 -0.73 8.10
N ASN A 83 12.17 -0.68 8.56
CA ASN A 83 12.50 -0.89 9.97
C ASN A 83 11.75 0.10 10.87
N ARG A 84 11.73 1.39 10.49
CA ARG A 84 10.95 2.41 11.21
C ARG A 84 9.46 2.10 11.25
N ALA A 85 8.88 1.58 10.17
CA ALA A 85 7.48 1.22 10.11
C ALA A 85 7.15 0.06 11.06
N THR A 86 8.00 -0.98 11.11
CA THR A 86 7.77 -2.15 11.98
C THR A 86 7.76 -1.79 13.48
N GLU A 87 8.49 -0.74 13.87
CA GLU A 87 8.53 -0.20 15.23
C GLU A 87 7.47 0.89 15.47
N PHE A 88 6.79 1.37 14.42
CA PHE A 88 5.81 2.45 14.52
C PHE A 88 4.57 2.00 15.28
N ASN A 89 4.00 2.85 16.13
CA ASN A 89 2.81 2.47 16.89
C ASN A 89 1.61 2.20 15.94
N PRO A 90 1.02 0.99 15.93
CA PRO A 90 -0.09 0.69 15.02
C PRO A 90 -1.28 1.62 15.20
N PHE A 91 -1.65 1.98 16.44
CA PHE A 91 -2.78 2.87 16.71
C PHE A 91 -2.56 4.26 16.11
N GLU A 92 -1.36 4.81 16.27
CA GLU A 92 -0.99 6.09 15.68
C GLU A 92 -0.97 6.02 14.14
N ALA A 93 -0.48 4.92 13.57
CA ALA A 93 -0.51 4.70 12.12
C ALA A 93 -1.95 4.70 11.57
N PHE A 94 -2.88 4.01 12.24
CA PHE A 94 -4.29 4.03 11.87
C PHE A 94 -4.88 5.44 11.92
N GLN A 95 -4.55 6.22 12.96
CA GLN A 95 -5.00 7.60 13.07
C GLN A 95 -4.45 8.47 11.93
N ILE A 96 -3.15 8.42 11.66
CA ILE A 96 -2.51 9.17 10.58
C ILE A 96 -3.17 8.85 9.24
N VAL A 97 -3.31 7.56 8.89
CA VAL A 97 -3.95 7.16 7.62
C VAL A 97 -5.41 7.59 7.55
N SER A 98 -6.11 7.66 8.68
CA SER A 98 -7.50 8.14 8.74
C SER A 98 -7.64 9.64 8.46
N GLU A 99 -6.57 10.42 8.59
CA GLU A 99 -6.55 11.87 8.37
C GLU A 99 -5.98 12.26 7.00
N LEU A 100 -5.42 11.31 6.23
CA LEU A 100 -4.89 11.56 4.90
C LEU A 100 -5.96 12.03 3.90
N ASP A 101 -5.50 12.76 2.89
CA ASP A 101 -6.33 13.20 1.76
C ASP A 101 -6.99 12.03 1.03
N ARG A 102 -8.17 12.29 0.46
CA ARG A 102 -8.97 11.28 -0.24
C ARG A 102 -8.20 10.58 -1.36
N ASP A 103 -7.42 11.32 -2.14
CA ASP A 103 -6.62 10.77 -3.24
C ASP A 103 -5.53 9.83 -2.73
N VAL A 104 -4.85 10.18 -1.63
CA VAL A 104 -3.85 9.32 -0.98
C VAL A 104 -4.51 8.06 -0.42
N LYS A 105 -5.65 8.20 0.25
CA LYS A 105 -6.45 7.06 0.73
C LYS A 105 -6.88 6.11 -0.39
N ASN A 106 -7.24 6.63 -1.55
CA ASN A 106 -7.55 5.81 -2.72
C ASN A 106 -6.33 5.03 -3.24
N MET A 107 -5.14 5.62 -3.15
CA MET A 107 -3.90 4.91 -3.45
C MET A 107 -3.59 3.83 -2.41
N VAL A 108 -3.71 4.15 -1.12
CA VAL A 108 -3.54 3.16 -0.02
C VAL A 108 -4.49 1.97 -0.21
N LYS A 109 -5.76 2.22 -0.56
CA LYS A 109 -6.73 1.17 -0.93
C LYS A 109 -6.21 0.28 -2.05
N THR A 110 -5.72 0.89 -3.14
CA THR A 110 -5.22 0.17 -4.32
C THR A 110 -4.01 -0.70 -3.96
N ILE A 111 -3.08 -0.16 -3.17
CA ILE A 111 -1.89 -0.87 -2.67
C ILE A 111 -2.32 -2.08 -1.83
N LEU A 112 -3.17 -1.89 -0.80
CA LEU A 112 -3.59 -2.98 0.08
C LEU A 112 -4.35 -4.09 -0.68
N LEU A 113 -5.21 -3.72 -1.63
CA LEU A 113 -5.91 -4.70 -2.49
C LEU A 113 -4.96 -5.45 -3.43
N GLN A 114 -3.89 -4.80 -3.90
CA GLN A 114 -2.87 -5.48 -4.69
C GLN A 114 -2.08 -6.46 -3.82
N ILE A 115 -1.70 -6.08 -2.60
CA ILE A 115 -1.00 -6.94 -1.63
C ILE A 115 -1.83 -8.19 -1.27
N CYS A 116 -3.16 -8.06 -1.20
CA CYS A 116 -4.02 -9.22 -0.98
C CYS A 116 -3.80 -10.32 -2.03
N LYS A 117 -3.43 -9.95 -3.26
CA LYS A 117 -3.17 -10.87 -4.38
C LYS A 117 -1.71 -11.36 -4.43
N MET A 118 -0.84 -10.87 -3.54
CA MET A 118 0.61 -11.10 -3.55
C MET A 118 1.02 -12.01 -2.38
N GLY A 119 1.07 -13.33 -2.60
CA GLY A 119 1.45 -14.28 -1.55
C GLY A 119 0.45 -14.36 -0.38
N GLY A 120 0.71 -15.25 0.57
CA GLY A 120 -0.12 -15.46 1.76
C GLY A 120 -1.54 -15.96 1.48
N ASN A 121 -2.42 -15.86 2.48
CA ASN A 121 -3.82 -16.27 2.36
C ASN A 121 -4.68 -15.12 1.81
N PHE A 122 -5.04 -15.20 0.52
CA PHE A 122 -5.87 -14.20 -0.16
C PHE A 122 -7.16 -13.85 0.59
N VAL A 123 -7.91 -14.84 1.07
CA VAL A 123 -9.21 -14.63 1.74
C VAL A 123 -9.02 -13.86 3.04
N ASN A 124 -8.05 -14.27 3.86
CA ASN A 124 -7.75 -13.59 5.12
C ASN A 124 -7.23 -12.16 4.88
N ARG A 125 -6.33 -11.97 3.92
CA ARG A 125 -5.81 -10.64 3.59
C ARG A 125 -6.92 -9.70 3.13
N VAL A 126 -7.87 -10.18 2.31
CA VAL A 126 -9.03 -9.37 1.92
C VAL A 126 -9.88 -8.99 3.12
N ASP A 127 -10.14 -9.92 4.05
CA ASP A 127 -10.91 -9.62 5.27
C ASP A 127 -10.21 -8.55 6.13
N ILE A 128 -8.91 -8.72 6.38
CA ILE A 128 -8.13 -7.75 7.15
C ILE A 128 -8.05 -6.39 6.44
N ALA A 129 -7.88 -6.35 5.11
CA ALA A 129 -7.89 -5.11 4.36
C ALA A 129 -9.23 -4.36 4.51
N GLN A 130 -10.36 -5.07 4.53
CA GLN A 130 -11.67 -4.47 4.79
C GLN A 130 -11.76 -3.85 6.19
N GLN A 131 -11.25 -4.55 7.20
CA GLN A 131 -11.20 -4.02 8.56
C GLN A 131 -10.30 -2.77 8.64
N ILE A 132 -9.19 -2.76 7.90
CA ILE A 132 -8.32 -1.58 7.78
C ILE A 132 -9.11 -0.41 7.20
N PHE A 133 -9.80 -0.62 6.06
CA PHE A 133 -10.55 0.44 5.39
C PHE A 133 -11.63 1.07 6.28
N GLN A 134 -12.34 0.25 7.06
CA GLN A 134 -13.34 0.71 8.01
C GLN A 134 -12.72 1.61 9.09
N ARG A 135 -11.55 1.24 9.61
CA ARG A 135 -10.86 2.00 10.68
C ARG A 135 -10.19 3.28 10.18
N THR A 136 -9.84 3.36 8.90
CA THR A 136 -9.16 4.52 8.30
C THR A 136 -10.08 5.40 7.45
N ASN A 137 -11.41 5.17 7.50
CA ASN A 137 -12.39 5.90 6.69
C ASN A 137 -12.04 5.87 5.17
N ILE A 138 -11.64 4.71 4.67
CA ILE A 138 -11.41 4.48 3.25
C ILE A 138 -12.68 3.88 2.64
N GLU A 139 -13.23 4.54 1.62
CA GLU A 139 -14.42 4.06 0.92
C GLU A 139 -14.11 2.75 0.16
N TYR A 140 -14.73 1.66 0.62
CA TYR A 140 -14.68 0.35 -0.03
C TYR A 140 -16.07 -0.30 0.06
N TYR A 141 -16.57 -0.75 -1.10
CA TYR A 141 -17.79 -1.54 -1.18
C TYR A 141 -17.40 -3.00 -1.35
N PRO A 142 -17.64 -3.87 -0.35
CA PRO A 142 -17.29 -5.27 -0.47
C PRO A 142 -18.01 -5.89 -1.67
N VAL A 143 -17.25 -6.59 -2.50
CA VAL A 143 -17.85 -7.52 -3.46
C VAL A 143 -18.42 -8.65 -2.60
N ASN A 144 -19.75 -8.85 -2.63
CA ASN A 144 -20.39 -9.99 -1.97
C ASN A 144 -19.78 -11.28 -2.53
N LEU A 145 -18.82 -11.85 -1.81
CA LEU A 145 -18.29 -13.19 -2.03
C LEU A 145 -19.21 -14.19 -1.31
N THR A 146 -20.51 -14.16 -1.64
CA THR A 146 -21.38 -15.30 -1.35
C THR A 146 -20.99 -16.40 -2.33
N LEU A 147 -20.27 -17.40 -1.80
CA LEU A 147 -20.04 -18.71 -2.42
C LEU A 147 -21.37 -19.42 -2.67
#